data_AF-A0A4R3J712-F1
#
_entry.id   AF-A0A4R3J712-F1
#
_cell.length_a   1.000
_cell.length_b   1.000
_cell.length_c   1.000
_cell.angle_alpha   90.00
_cell.angle_beta   90.00
_cell.angle_gamma   90.00
#
_symmetry.space_group_name_H-M   'P 1'
#
loop_
_entity.id
_entity.type
_entity.pdbx_description
1 polymer ?
#
loop_
_entity_poly.entity_id
_entity_poly.type
_entity_poly.pdbx_seq_one_letter_code
_entity_poly.pdbx_strand_id
1 'polypeptide(L)'
;MSDIVTLERKKIFDIPCGNVVITHHPHDPAADVVICLKIDRIGKEYMHHYLVPLDPTPDDTLQLIYADPDDIAIDCAVGVVFDLGEGENAGDIRPEIGDIFINESGVYLKIKDDPKTQKHFGYVDIDANLVRVRQERKMKTVHRKWRVSPGVPGESSEATFSDLRRAHLAQR
;
A
#
# COMPACT_ATOMS: atom_id res chain seq x y z
N MET A 1 -1.32 -19.24 18.52
CA MET A 1 -0.65 -18.27 19.42
C MET A 1 -0.08 -17.24 18.48
N SER A 2 -0.69 -16.06 18.42
CA SER A 2 -0.32 -14.99 17.50
C SER A 2 1.07 -14.51 17.84
N ASP A 3 2.02 -14.69 16.92
CA ASP A 3 3.31 -14.02 17.02
C ASP A 3 3.06 -12.52 17.21
N ILE A 4 3.73 -11.98 18.23
CA ILE A 4 3.51 -10.63 18.74
C ILE A 4 3.90 -9.67 17.63
N VAL A 5 2.90 -9.10 16.95
CA VAL A 5 3.11 -7.96 16.07
C VAL A 5 3.71 -6.85 16.94
N THR A 6 4.96 -6.51 16.63
CA THR A 6 5.66 -5.43 17.32
C THR A 6 5.13 -4.11 16.78
N LEU A 7 4.52 -3.31 17.64
CA LEU A 7 3.99 -2.00 17.28
C LEU A 7 4.88 -0.93 17.90
N GLU A 8 5.52 -0.12 17.07
CA GLU A 8 6.46 0.92 17.51
C GLU A 8 6.10 2.27 16.89
N ARG A 9 6.07 3.33 17.71
CA ARG A 9 5.93 4.70 17.20
C ARG A 9 7.27 5.15 16.61
N LYS A 10 7.28 5.46 15.32
CA LYS A 10 8.46 5.91 14.57
C LYS A 10 8.12 7.09 13.68
N LYS A 11 9.12 7.88 13.32
CA LYS A 11 8.98 8.83 12.21
C LYS A 11 8.81 8.06 10.91
N ILE A 12 8.02 8.59 9.97
CA ILE A 12 7.82 7.99 8.65
C ILE A 12 9.15 7.68 7.96
N PHE A 13 10.14 8.56 8.10
CA PHE A 13 11.48 8.36 7.55
C PHE A 13 12.17 7.09 8.06
N ASP A 14 11.98 6.75 9.33
CA ASP A 14 12.63 5.60 9.98
C ASP A 14 11.91 4.27 9.70
N ILE A 15 10.74 4.31 9.05
CA ILE A 15 9.94 3.11 8.73
C ILE A 15 10.41 2.53 7.38
N PRO A 16 10.76 1.24 7.32
CA PRO A 16 11.14 0.58 6.08
C PRO A 16 10.05 0.67 5.00
N CYS A 17 10.47 0.88 3.75
CA CYS A 17 9.59 0.79 2.59
C CYS A 17 8.98 -0.61 2.49
N GLY A 18 7.67 -0.69 2.28
CA GLY A 18 6.92 -1.95 2.24
C GLY A 18 6.35 -2.39 3.59
N ASN A 19 6.63 -1.68 4.69
CA ASN A 19 6.00 -1.98 5.97
C ASN A 19 4.56 -1.47 6.02
N VAL A 20 3.73 -2.23 6.74
CA VAL A 20 2.41 -1.82 7.18
C VAL A 20 2.54 -0.85 8.34
N VAL A 21 1.76 0.23 8.29
CA VAL A 21 1.71 1.24 9.34
C VAL A 21 0.28 1.54 9.75
N ILE A 22 0.10 1.95 11.00
CA ILE A 22 -1.16 2.49 11.51
C ILE A 22 -0.99 4.00 11.71
N THR A 23 -1.87 4.78 11.11
CA THR A 23 -1.90 6.24 11.23
C THR A 23 -3.32 6.72 11.54
N HIS A 24 -3.46 7.95 12.04
CA HIS A 24 -4.75 8.63 12.03
C HIS A 24 -5.12 9.03 10.61
N HIS A 25 -6.42 9.13 10.32
CA HIS A 25 -6.87 9.59 9.02
C HIS A 25 -6.34 11.02 8.80
N PRO A 26 -5.56 11.27 7.72
CA PRO A 26 -4.86 12.54 7.53
C PRO A 26 -5.80 13.73 7.33
N HIS A 27 -7.07 13.47 6.98
CA HIS A 27 -8.10 14.50 6.82
C HIS A 27 -9.17 14.47 7.91
N ASP A 28 -9.10 13.54 8.87
CA ASP A 28 -10.03 13.46 9.99
C ASP A 28 -9.38 12.83 11.24
N PRO A 29 -8.74 13.63 12.10
CA PRO A 29 -8.12 13.12 13.33
C PRO A 29 -9.10 12.47 14.31
N ALA A 30 -10.41 12.72 14.17
CA ALA A 30 -11.45 12.11 14.99
C ALA A 30 -11.95 10.76 14.43
N ALA A 31 -11.59 10.42 13.19
CA ALA A 31 -11.88 9.13 12.59
C ALA A 31 -11.03 8.01 13.18
N ASP A 32 -11.49 6.77 12.99
CA ASP A 32 -10.73 5.58 13.31
C ASP A 32 -9.36 5.58 12.59
N VAL A 33 -8.42 4.83 13.17
CA VAL A 33 -7.10 4.65 12.57
C VAL A 33 -7.22 4.01 11.17
N VAL A 34 -6.27 4.32 10.30
CA VAL A 34 -6.17 3.74 8.96
C VAL A 34 -4.93 2.86 8.93
N ILE A 35 -5.07 1.67 8.36
CA ILE A 35 -3.93 0.80 8.07
C ILE A 35 -3.47 1.10 6.65
N CYS A 36 -2.19 1.45 6.52
CA CYS A 36 -1.58 1.84 5.27
C CYS A 36 -0.35 0.99 4.96
N LEU A 37 0.00 0.89 3.68
CA LEU A 37 1.33 0.48 3.24
C LEU A 37 2.21 1.72 3.10
N LYS A 38 3.39 1.71 3.74
CA LYS A 38 4.41 2.73 3.51
C LYS A 38 5.16 2.42 2.22
N ILE A 39 5.18 3.36 1.29
CA ILE A 39 5.89 3.22 0.03
C ILE A 39 6.68 4.48 -0.31
N ASP A 40 7.74 4.30 -1.10
CA ASP A 40 8.61 5.39 -1.49
C ASP A 40 8.56 5.66 -3.00
N ARG A 41 8.81 6.92 -3.38
CA ARG A 41 9.08 7.33 -4.76
C ARG A 41 10.47 7.93 -4.82
N ILE A 42 11.30 7.36 -5.68
CA ILE A 42 12.64 7.88 -5.92
C ILE A 42 12.52 9.11 -6.82
N GLY A 43 12.79 10.30 -6.25
CA GLY A 43 12.95 11.55 -6.99
C GLY A 43 14.36 11.70 -7.54
N LYS A 44 14.64 12.86 -8.16
CA LYS A 44 15.96 13.15 -8.74
C LYS A 44 17.03 13.37 -7.65
N GLU A 45 16.65 14.02 -6.56
CA GLU A 45 17.55 14.44 -5.47
C GLU A 45 17.11 13.94 -4.10
N TYR A 46 15.84 13.57 -3.95
CA TYR A 46 15.23 13.19 -2.68
C TYR A 46 14.33 11.97 -2.85
N MET A 47 14.14 11.24 -1.76
CA MET A 47 13.12 10.21 -1.64
C MET A 47 11.84 10.86 -1.12
N HIS A 48 10.71 10.58 -1.78
CA HIS A 48 9.40 11.02 -1.30
C HIS A 48 8.71 9.84 -0.62
N HIS A 49 8.12 10.10 0.55
CA HIS A 49 7.41 9.10 1.33
C HIS A 49 5.90 9.21 1.10
N TYR A 50 5.25 8.08 0.94
CA TYR A 50 3.82 7.99 0.72
C TYR A 50 3.19 6.86 1.54
N LEU A 51 1.90 7.02 1.81
CA LEU A 51 1.04 6.00 2.40
C LEU A 51 -0.05 5.61 1.39
N VAL A 52 -0.30 4.31 1.28
CA VAL A 52 -1.44 3.76 0.53
C VAL A 52 -2.40 3.11 1.53
N PRO A 53 -3.63 3.64 1.69
CA PRO A 53 -4.63 3.02 2.56
C PRO A 53 -5.00 1.61 2.08
N LEU A 54 -4.94 0.63 2.97
CA LEU A 54 -5.29 -0.76 2.67
C LEU A 54 -6.52 -1.29 3.42
N ASP A 55 -6.90 -0.63 4.51
CA ASP A 55 -8.05 -1.02 5.32
C ASP A 55 -8.91 0.20 5.72
N PRO A 56 -10.20 0.26 5.33
CA PRO A 56 -10.95 -0.79 4.63
C PRO A 56 -10.43 -1.09 3.21
N THR A 57 -10.71 -2.30 2.74
CA THR A 57 -10.25 -2.81 1.43
C THR A 57 -10.51 -1.78 0.33
N PRO A 58 -9.50 -1.47 -0.50
CA PRO A 58 -9.59 -0.36 -1.42
C PRO A 58 -10.64 -0.54 -2.52
N ASP A 59 -11.27 0.58 -2.87
CA ASP A 59 -12.18 0.76 -4.01
C ASP A 59 -11.49 1.63 -5.08
N ASP A 60 -12.28 2.20 -6.00
CA ASP A 60 -11.82 3.12 -7.05
C ASP A 60 -11.28 4.46 -6.51
N THR A 61 -11.26 4.66 -5.19
CA THR A 61 -10.72 5.86 -4.52
C THR A 61 -9.28 5.70 -4.05
N LEU A 62 -8.66 4.53 -4.26
CA LEU A 62 -7.30 4.27 -3.80
C LEU A 62 -6.28 5.31 -4.33
N GLN A 63 -5.56 5.93 -3.40
CA GLN A 63 -4.71 7.07 -3.69
C GLN A 63 -3.37 7.03 -2.95
N LEU A 64 -2.38 7.73 -3.54
CA LEU A 64 -1.14 8.11 -2.86
C LEU A 64 -1.39 9.26 -1.92
N ILE A 65 -1.10 9.04 -0.64
CA ILE A 65 -1.12 10.10 0.37
C ILE A 65 0.33 10.47 0.65
N TYR A 66 0.71 11.72 0.36
CA TYR A 66 2.02 12.22 0.76
C TYR A 66 2.16 12.19 2.28
N ALA A 67 3.28 11.68 2.78
CA ALA A 67 3.60 11.67 4.20
C ALA A 67 4.85 12.52 4.47
N ASP A 68 4.77 13.41 5.46
CA ASP A 68 5.95 14.14 5.90
C ASP A 68 6.94 13.15 6.55
N PRO A 69 8.24 13.16 6.20
CA PRO A 69 9.23 12.27 6.80
C PRO A 69 9.29 12.39 8.35
N ASP A 70 8.95 13.55 8.91
CA ASP A 70 8.97 13.80 10.35
C ASP A 70 7.65 13.44 11.06
N ASP A 71 6.58 13.11 10.32
CA ASP A 71 5.32 12.65 10.91
C ASP A 71 5.52 11.31 11.64
N ILE A 72 4.73 11.10 12.70
CA ILE A 72 4.77 9.87 13.50
C ILE A 72 3.69 8.91 13.04
N ALA A 73 4.08 7.66 12.77
CA ALA A 73 3.17 6.53 12.56
C ALA A 73 3.56 5.36 13.46
N ILE A 74 2.67 4.37 13.54
CA ILE A 74 2.94 3.12 14.24
C ILE A 74 3.40 2.10 13.20
N ASP A 75 4.66 1.72 13.25
CA ASP A 75 5.25 0.64 12.46
C ASP A 75 4.77 -0.71 13.00
N CYS A 76 4.20 -1.54 12.13
CA CYS A 76 3.75 -2.89 12.48
C CYS A 76 4.84 -3.96 12.30
N ALA A 77 6.03 -3.58 11.82
CA ALA A 77 7.16 -4.48 11.57
C ALA A 77 6.84 -5.68 10.66
N VAL A 78 5.83 -5.54 9.81
CA VAL A 78 5.38 -6.56 8.84
C VAL A 78 5.10 -5.89 7.51
N GLY A 79 5.27 -6.62 6.40
CA GLY A 79 4.86 -6.18 5.09
C GLY A 79 3.43 -6.60 4.76
N VAL A 80 3.15 -6.72 3.47
CA VAL A 80 1.87 -7.20 2.96
C VAL A 80 2.05 -8.39 2.02
N VAL A 81 1.04 -9.26 1.99
CA VAL A 81 0.90 -10.33 1.02
C VAL A 81 -0.32 -10.03 0.17
N PHE A 82 -0.11 -9.97 -1.15
CA PHE A 82 -1.20 -9.80 -2.12
C PHE A 82 -1.65 -11.16 -2.64
N ASP A 83 -2.92 -11.48 -2.43
CA ASP A 83 -3.60 -12.57 -3.12
C ASP A 83 -4.28 -11.98 -4.37
N LEU A 84 -3.71 -12.23 -5.54
CA LEU A 84 -4.20 -11.64 -6.79
C LEU A 84 -5.50 -12.25 -7.28
N GLY A 85 -5.88 -13.44 -6.80
CA GLY A 85 -7.01 -14.21 -7.32
C GLY A 85 -6.92 -14.47 -8.84
N GLU A 86 -8.07 -14.75 -9.46
CA GLU A 86 -8.16 -14.91 -10.91
C GLU A 86 -7.94 -13.58 -11.65
N GLY A 87 -7.08 -13.62 -12.66
CA GLY A 87 -6.82 -12.48 -13.55
C GLY A 87 -7.52 -12.61 -14.90
N GLU A 88 -7.92 -11.48 -15.46
CA GLU A 88 -8.46 -11.37 -16.81
C GLU A 88 -7.33 -11.06 -17.80
N ASN A 89 -7.34 -11.68 -18.99
CA ASN A 89 -6.39 -11.32 -20.04
C ASN A 89 -6.57 -9.85 -20.43
N ALA A 90 -5.47 -9.11 -20.44
CA ALA A 90 -5.52 -7.67 -20.58
C ALA A 90 -6.12 -7.22 -21.92
N GLY A 91 -5.83 -7.88 -23.05
CA GLY A 91 -6.45 -7.55 -24.35
C GLY A 91 -6.62 -6.05 -24.59
N ASP A 92 -7.88 -5.60 -24.67
CA ASP A 92 -8.28 -4.18 -24.74
C ASP A 92 -8.71 -3.57 -23.39
N ILE A 93 -8.71 -4.36 -22.31
CA ILE A 93 -8.99 -3.92 -20.94
C ILE A 93 -7.92 -2.92 -20.50
N ARG A 94 -8.37 -1.79 -19.94
CA ARG A 94 -7.54 -0.82 -19.24
C ARG A 94 -7.72 -1.02 -17.73
N PRO A 95 -6.63 -1.06 -16.94
CA PRO A 95 -6.74 -1.14 -15.50
C PRO A 95 -7.32 0.17 -14.97
N GLU A 96 -8.20 0.07 -13.99
CA GLU A 96 -8.78 1.19 -13.26
C GLU A 96 -8.01 1.46 -11.97
N ILE A 97 -8.34 2.54 -11.26
CA ILE A 97 -7.79 2.76 -9.92
C ILE A 97 -8.23 1.61 -9.02
N GLY A 98 -7.30 1.07 -8.24
CA GLY A 98 -7.54 -0.10 -7.41
C GLY A 98 -7.23 -1.42 -8.12
N ASP A 99 -7.02 -1.46 -9.43
CA ASP A 99 -6.65 -2.71 -10.12
C ASP A 99 -5.17 -3.03 -9.98
N ILE A 100 -4.85 -4.32 -9.80
CA ILE A 100 -3.49 -4.84 -9.99
C ILE A 100 -3.37 -5.37 -11.41
N PHE A 101 -2.27 -5.09 -12.10
CA PHE A 101 -2.02 -5.65 -13.43
C PHE A 101 -0.58 -6.10 -13.58
N ILE A 102 -0.37 -7.01 -14.53
CA ILE A 102 0.94 -7.59 -14.83
C ILE A 102 1.35 -7.15 -16.23
N ASN A 103 2.59 -6.71 -16.39
CA ASN A 103 3.19 -6.43 -17.70
C ASN A 103 4.57 -7.12 -17.81
N GLU A 104 5.40 -6.74 -18.79
CA GLU A 104 6.76 -7.28 -18.94
C GLU A 104 7.75 -6.84 -17.86
N SER A 105 7.48 -5.74 -17.16
CA SER A 105 8.36 -5.11 -16.18
C SER A 105 8.05 -5.49 -14.72
N GLY A 106 6.84 -5.98 -14.43
CA GLY A 106 6.47 -6.39 -13.08
C GLY A 106 4.96 -6.44 -12.85
N VAL A 107 4.58 -6.44 -11.57
CA VAL A 107 3.20 -6.40 -11.09
C VAL A 107 2.93 -5.06 -10.41
N TYR A 108 1.87 -4.39 -10.85
CA TYR A 108 1.60 -3.01 -10.47
C TYR A 108 0.17 -2.80 -10.00
N LEU A 109 0.02 -2.14 -8.85
CA LEU A 109 -1.26 -1.60 -8.37
C LEU A 109 -1.43 -0.18 -8.90
N LYS A 110 -2.50 0.07 -9.66
CA LYS A 110 -2.82 1.40 -10.18
C LYS A 110 -3.56 2.21 -9.12
N ILE A 111 -3.07 3.42 -8.86
CA ILE A 111 -3.64 4.31 -7.84
C ILE A 111 -3.69 5.75 -8.34
N LYS A 112 -4.55 6.55 -7.73
CA LYS A 112 -4.59 7.99 -7.95
C LYS A 112 -3.34 8.65 -7.38
N ASP A 113 -2.69 9.50 -8.18
CA ASP A 113 -1.57 10.34 -7.71
C ASP A 113 -2.08 11.75 -7.36
N ASP A 114 -1.32 12.51 -6.57
CA ASP A 114 -1.70 13.83 -6.07
C ASP A 114 -2.15 14.76 -7.22
N PRO A 115 -3.32 15.42 -7.11
CA PRO A 115 -3.86 16.31 -8.13
C PRO A 115 -2.95 17.50 -8.50
N LYS A 116 -1.96 17.85 -7.67
CA LYS A 116 -0.94 18.87 -8.00
C LYS A 116 0.03 18.41 -9.09
N THR A 117 0.10 17.11 -9.37
CA THR A 117 0.94 16.56 -10.42
C THR A 117 0.13 16.42 -11.72
N GLN A 118 0.71 16.77 -12.87
CA GLN A 118 0.05 16.60 -14.19
C GLN A 118 -0.21 15.13 -14.58
N LYS A 119 0.25 14.17 -13.76
CA LYS A 119 0.04 12.74 -13.97
C LYS A 119 -0.98 12.27 -12.94
N HIS A 120 -2.21 12.01 -13.37
CA HIS A 120 -3.29 11.63 -12.46
C HIS A 120 -3.15 10.25 -11.82
N PHE A 121 -2.16 9.43 -12.22
CA PHE A 121 -2.00 8.05 -11.78
C PHE A 121 -0.57 7.72 -11.37
N GLY A 122 -0.46 6.98 -10.27
CA GLY A 122 0.73 6.29 -9.78
C GLY A 122 0.59 4.78 -9.95
N TYR A 123 1.72 4.08 -9.98
CA TYR A 123 1.76 2.63 -10.10
C TYR A 123 2.67 2.07 -9.01
N VAL A 124 2.12 1.36 -8.04
CA VAL A 124 2.92 0.72 -6.98
C VAL A 124 3.42 -0.60 -7.50
N ASP A 125 4.74 -0.73 -7.61
CA ASP A 125 5.41 -2.01 -7.80
C ASP A 125 5.24 -2.82 -6.51
N ILE A 126 4.40 -3.84 -6.53
CA ILE A 126 4.03 -4.56 -5.29
C ILE A 126 5.15 -5.46 -4.78
N ASP A 127 6.14 -5.78 -5.62
CA ASP A 127 7.31 -6.56 -5.23
C ASP A 127 8.40 -5.64 -4.67
N ALA A 128 8.65 -4.51 -5.33
CA ALA A 128 9.68 -3.55 -4.91
C ALA A 128 9.18 -2.56 -3.84
N ASN A 129 7.88 -2.48 -3.59
CA ASN A 129 7.21 -1.48 -2.74
C ASN A 129 7.48 -0.02 -3.15
N LEU A 130 7.73 0.23 -4.45
CA LEU A 130 8.08 1.55 -4.96
C LEU A 130 7.04 2.10 -5.92
N VAL A 131 6.84 3.42 -5.88
CA VAL A 131 6.01 4.09 -6.88
C VAL A 131 6.77 4.28 -8.19
N ARG A 132 6.19 3.79 -9.29
CA ARG A 132 6.66 3.94 -10.66
C ARG A 132 5.74 4.84 -11.48
N VAL A 133 6.27 5.33 -12.60
CA VAL A 133 5.52 6.11 -13.58
C VAL A 133 5.20 5.23 -14.80
N ARG A 134 4.02 5.46 -15.40
CA ARG A 134 3.60 4.94 -16.72
C ARG A 134 3.84 3.43 -16.93
N GLN A 135 3.04 2.59 -16.28
CA GLN A 135 3.21 1.12 -16.37
C GLN A 135 2.19 0.40 -17.28
N GLU A 136 1.20 1.09 -17.87
CA GLU A 136 0.11 0.44 -18.66
C GLU A 136 0.50 -0.04 -20.07
N ARG A 137 1.79 -0.21 -20.36
CA ARG A 137 2.27 -0.73 -21.65
C ARG A 137 2.37 -2.25 -21.60
N LYS A 138 1.95 -2.90 -22.69
CA LYS A 138 2.09 -4.36 -22.90
C LYS A 138 1.58 -5.17 -21.70
N MET A 139 0.40 -4.79 -21.19
CA MET A 139 -0.24 -5.51 -20.10
C MET A 139 -0.63 -6.91 -20.57
N LYS A 140 -0.49 -7.89 -19.69
CA LYS A 140 -0.83 -9.29 -19.93
C LYS A 140 -2.09 -9.69 -19.20
N THR A 141 -2.21 -9.26 -17.95
CA THR A 141 -3.30 -9.67 -17.05
C THR A 141 -3.71 -8.52 -16.15
N VAL A 142 -5.00 -8.41 -15.84
CA VAL A 142 -5.58 -7.47 -14.88
C VAL A 142 -6.33 -8.25 -13.80
N HIS A 143 -6.12 -7.90 -12.54
CA HIS A 143 -6.69 -8.50 -11.34
C HIS A 143 -7.50 -7.44 -10.61
N ARG A 144 -8.82 -7.61 -10.60
CA ARG A 144 -9.78 -6.67 -9.98
C ARG A 144 -10.28 -7.10 -8.61
N LYS A 145 -10.06 -8.37 -8.25
CA LYS A 145 -10.60 -9.01 -7.04
C LYS A 145 -9.48 -9.48 -6.11
N TRP A 146 -8.35 -8.79 -6.14
CA TRP A 146 -7.24 -9.10 -5.27
C TRP A 146 -7.59 -8.79 -3.81
N ARG A 147 -6.85 -9.42 -2.90
CA ARG A 147 -6.94 -9.20 -1.46
C ARG A 147 -5.55 -8.93 -0.92
N VAL A 148 -5.50 -8.30 0.25
CA VAL A 148 -4.26 -8.02 0.94
C VAL A 148 -4.40 -8.36 2.41
N SER A 149 -3.34 -8.93 2.96
CA SER A 149 -3.20 -9.22 4.38
C SER A 149 -1.81 -8.82 4.87
N PRO A 150 -1.65 -8.52 6.17
CA PRO A 150 -0.33 -8.31 6.74
C PRO A 150 0.45 -9.63 6.79
N GLY A 151 1.73 -9.58 6.46
CA GLY A 151 2.59 -10.76 6.47
C GLY A 151 3.95 -10.52 5.82
N VAL A 152 4.75 -11.58 5.78
CA VAL A 152 6.03 -11.59 5.06
C VAL A 152 5.80 -12.26 3.70
N PRO A 153 6.18 -11.62 2.58
CA PRO A 153 6.10 -12.26 1.27
C PRO A 153 6.83 -13.62 1.26
N GLY A 154 6.13 -14.67 0.83
CA GLY A 154 6.66 -16.05 0.80
C GLY A 154 6.40 -16.85 2.08
N GLU A 155 5.85 -16.25 3.13
CA GLU A 155 5.41 -16.94 4.34
C GLU A 155 3.87 -16.98 4.41
N SER A 156 3.32 -18.08 4.92
CA SER A 156 1.89 -18.15 5.18
C SER A 156 1.58 -17.33 6.44
N SER A 157 0.81 -16.26 6.28
CA SER A 157 0.34 -15.42 7.39
C SER A 157 -1.16 -15.62 7.57
N GLU A 158 -1.57 -15.97 8.79
CA GLU A 158 -2.98 -15.94 9.21
C GLU A 158 -3.39 -14.56 9.77
N ALA A 159 -2.45 -13.62 9.88
CA ALA A 159 -2.72 -12.32 10.48
C ALA A 159 -3.65 -11.49 9.59
N THR A 160 -4.57 -10.77 10.23
CA THR A 160 -5.51 -9.87 9.55
C THR A 160 -5.29 -8.43 9.97
N PHE A 161 -5.78 -7.48 9.18
CA PHE A 161 -5.80 -6.07 9.58
C PHE A 161 -6.64 -5.83 10.84
N SER A 162 -7.68 -6.65 11.08
CA SER A 162 -8.44 -6.62 12.33
C SER A 162 -7.58 -6.98 13.55
N ASP A 163 -6.62 -7.89 13.40
CA ASP A 163 -5.70 -8.26 14.48
C ASP A 163 -4.74 -7.10 14.79
N LEU A 164 -4.24 -6.40 13.76
CA LEU A 164 -3.44 -5.18 13.93
C LEU A 164 -4.22 -4.08 14.67
N ARG A 165 -5.47 -3.85 14.28
CA ARG A 165 -6.36 -2.88 14.97
C ARG A 165 -6.54 -3.25 16.43
N ARG A 166 -6.79 -4.54 16.72
CA ARG A 166 -6.98 -5.02 18.09
C ARG A 166 -5.71 -4.86 18.93
N ALA A 167 -4.54 -5.18 18.36
CA ALA A 167 -3.26 -5.00 19.01
C ALA A 167 -2.98 -3.51 19.32
N HIS A 168 -3.27 -2.62 18.37
CA HIS A 168 -3.14 -1.18 18.59
C HIS A 168 -4.03 -0.66 19.72
N LEU A 169 -5.30 -1.09 19.75
CA LEU A 169 -6.23 -0.68 20.80
C LEU A 169 -5.82 -1.19 22.18
N ALA A 170 -5.22 -2.37 22.28
CA ALA A 170 -4.75 -2.94 23.54
C ALA A 170 -3.51 -2.23 24.12
N GLN A 171 -2.82 -1.40 23.34
CA GLN A 171 -1.65 -0.62 23.77
C GLN A 171 -1.98 0.85 24.13
N ARG A 172 -3.26 1.25 24.04
CA ARG A 172 -3.75 2.56 24.48
C ARG A 172 -4.04 2.56 25.98
#